data_AF-A0A2H9TDM5-F1
#
_entry.id   AF-A0A2H9TDM5-F1
#
_cell.length_a   1.000
_cell.length_b   1.000
_cell.length_c   1.000
_cell.angle_alpha   90.00
_cell.angle_beta   90.00
_cell.angle_gamma   90.00
#
_symmetry.space_group_name_H-M   'P 1'
#
loop_
_entity.id
_entity.type
_entity.pdbx_description
1 polymer ?
#
loop_
_entity_poly.entity_id
_entity_poly.type
_entity_poly.pdbx_seq_one_letter_code
_entity_poly.pdbx_strand_id
1 'polypeptide(L)'
;MENEIKEALKKGFSEISLVKKPEIPSNLGGTFDEIGKSKIDALKNSIEEIHEMIRGRERLSRKIHEEGEIIKTEIKGYLTENERLQIALSDPSREKNDLRHKKIEISELQMNEKIGCWKDIALLKKELREYERELLEKEERLKMFNKILEEED
;
A
#
# COMPACT_ATOMS: atom_id res chain seq x y z
N MET A 1 -53.56 -55.05 -14.85
CA MET A 1 -52.57 -54.28 -15.64
C MET A 1 -52.64 -52.77 -15.44
N GLU A 2 -53.71 -52.04 -15.78
CA GLU A 2 -53.75 -50.57 -15.54
C GLU A 2 -53.75 -50.16 -14.06
N ASN A 3 -54.38 -50.94 -13.18
CA ASN A 3 -54.44 -50.62 -11.74
C ASN A 3 -53.12 -50.88 -11.01
N GLU A 4 -52.31 -51.85 -11.47
CA GLU A 4 -50.99 -52.15 -10.89
C GLU A 4 -49.96 -51.07 -11.26
N ILE A 5 -50.07 -50.51 -12.47
CA ILE A 5 -49.22 -49.39 -12.90
C ILE A 5 -49.55 -48.13 -12.10
N LYS A 6 -50.83 -47.88 -11.79
CA LYS A 6 -51.27 -46.76 -10.95
C LYS A 6 -50.82 -46.91 -9.50
N GLU A 7 -50.83 -48.11 -8.93
CA GLU A 7 -50.29 -48.36 -7.59
C GLU A 7 -48.77 -48.24 -7.53
N ALA A 8 -48.05 -48.70 -8.55
CA ALA A 8 -46.59 -48.57 -8.64
C ALA A 8 -46.15 -47.10 -8.76
N LEU A 9 -46.86 -46.30 -9.55
CA LEU A 9 -46.63 -44.85 -9.64
C LEU A 9 -46.96 -44.14 -8.32
N LYS A 10 -48.04 -44.52 -7.64
CA LYS A 10 -48.42 -43.94 -6.35
C LYS A 10 -47.41 -44.29 -5.24
N LYS A 11 -46.86 -45.51 -5.25
CA LYS A 11 -45.76 -45.92 -4.34
C LYS A 11 -44.46 -45.18 -4.64
N GLY A 12 -44.08 -45.08 -5.92
CA GLY A 12 -42.88 -44.35 -6.33
C GLY A 12 -42.91 -42.85 -6.01
N PHE A 13 -44.10 -42.23 -6.02
CA PHE A 13 -44.28 -40.84 -5.59
C PHE A 13 -44.38 -40.66 -4.07
N SER A 14 -44.80 -41.69 -3.32
CA SER A 14 -44.85 -41.63 -1.84
C SER A 14 -43.48 -41.73 -1.18
N GLU A 15 -42.48 -42.34 -1.86
CA GLU A 15 -41.09 -42.41 -1.38
C GLU A 15 -40.27 -41.15 -1.71
N ILE A 16 -40.79 -40.24 -2.54
CA ILE A 16 -40.27 -38.86 -2.67
C ILE A 16 -40.88 -38.03 -1.53
N SER A 17 -40.71 -38.52 -0.30
CA SER A 17 -40.99 -37.75 0.90
C SER A 17 -39.92 -36.66 0.99
N LEU A 18 -40.35 -35.43 0.74
CA LEU A 18 -39.79 -34.20 1.29
C LEU A 18 -38.26 -34.20 1.34
N VAL A 19 -37.63 -33.83 0.21
CA VAL A 19 -36.34 -33.15 0.28
C VAL A 19 -36.60 -31.93 1.15
N LYS A 20 -36.26 -32.05 2.44
CA LYS A 20 -36.18 -30.90 3.35
C LYS A 20 -35.40 -29.85 2.58
N LYS A 21 -36.02 -28.70 2.29
CA LYS A 21 -35.24 -27.51 1.93
C LYS A 21 -34.08 -27.47 2.91
N PRO A 22 -32.82 -27.39 2.47
CA PRO A 22 -31.72 -27.24 3.39
C PRO A 22 -32.08 -26.05 4.26
N GLU A 23 -32.34 -26.31 5.55
CA GLU A 23 -32.52 -25.26 6.53
C GLU A 23 -31.19 -24.52 6.54
N ILE A 24 -31.17 -23.35 5.90
CA ILE A 24 -30.05 -22.43 6.02
C ILE A 24 -29.94 -22.18 7.53
N PRO A 25 -28.83 -22.53 8.18
CA PRO A 25 -28.68 -22.30 9.60
C PRO A 25 -28.90 -20.81 9.82
N SER A 26 -29.88 -20.45 10.64
CA SER A 26 -30.20 -19.06 11.03
C SER A 26 -29.05 -18.36 11.76
N ASN A 27 -27.90 -19.02 11.93
CA ASN A 27 -26.70 -18.55 12.59
C ASN A 27 -25.55 -18.17 11.63
N LEU A 28 -25.77 -18.10 10.32
CA LEU A 28 -24.75 -17.58 9.39
C LEU A 28 -24.51 -16.06 9.50
N GLY A 29 -25.39 -15.32 10.17
CA GLY A 29 -25.28 -13.86 10.30
C GLY A 29 -24.02 -13.40 11.05
N GLY A 30 -23.60 -14.14 12.10
CA GLY A 30 -22.43 -13.77 12.89
C GLY A 30 -21.09 -13.94 12.15
N THR A 31 -20.93 -15.03 11.40
CA THR A 31 -19.67 -15.33 10.68
C THR A 31 -19.49 -14.50 9.42
N PHE A 32 -20.57 -14.15 8.71
CA PHE A 32 -20.48 -13.34 7.50
C PHE A 32 -20.10 -11.88 7.81
N ASP A 33 -20.71 -11.30 8.84
CA ASP A 33 -20.40 -9.95 9.30
C ASP A 33 -18.98 -9.82 9.84
N GLU A 34 -18.50 -10.82 10.60
CA GLU A 34 -17.13 -10.85 11.11
C GLU A 34 -16.09 -10.93 9.99
N ILE A 35 -16.33 -11.76 8.97
CA ILE A 35 -15.43 -11.86 7.81
C ILE A 35 -15.45 -10.57 6.99
N GLY A 36 -16.62 -9.94 6.82
CA GLY A 36 -16.76 -8.66 6.13
C GLY A 36 -15.99 -7.54 6.82
N LYS A 37 -16.16 -7.41 8.15
CA LYS A 37 -15.45 -6.43 8.98
C LYS A 37 -13.94 -6.68 8.97
N SER A 38 -13.49 -7.93 9.13
CA SER A 38 -12.06 -8.27 9.10
C SER A 38 -11.37 -7.87 7.79
N LYS A 39 -12.04 -8.03 6.65
CA LYS A 39 -11.49 -7.61 5.34
C LYS A 39 -11.43 -6.09 5.19
N ILE A 40 -12.42 -5.37 5.69
CA ILE A 40 -12.45 -3.91 5.71
C ILE A 40 -11.33 -3.37 6.61
N ASP A 41 -11.14 -3.97 7.78
CA ASP A 41 -10.08 -3.58 8.71
C ASP A 41 -8.70 -3.86 8.14
N ALA A 42 -8.53 -4.99 7.43
CA ALA A 42 -7.29 -5.28 6.70
C ALA A 42 -6.99 -4.21 5.64
N LEU A 43 -8.00 -3.79 4.85
CA LEU A 43 -7.84 -2.72 3.86
C LEU A 43 -7.48 -1.37 4.51
N LYS A 44 -8.10 -1.03 5.64
CA LYS A 44 -7.77 0.19 6.42
C LYS A 44 -6.33 0.15 6.90
N ASN A 45 -5.86 -0.99 7.40
CA ASN A 45 -4.47 -1.17 7.81
C ASN A 45 -3.51 -1.01 6.63
N SER A 46 -3.80 -1.61 5.47
CA SER A 46 -2.97 -1.44 4.27
C SER A 46 -2.89 0.02 3.82
N ILE A 47 -3.98 0.78 3.91
CA ILE A 47 -4.01 2.22 3.61
C ILE A 47 -3.10 3.00 4.58
N GLU A 48 -3.19 2.73 5.88
CA GLU A 48 -2.33 3.39 6.88
C GLU A 48 -0.85 3.05 6.67
N GLU A 49 -0.54 1.79 6.32
CA GLU A 49 0.80 1.36 5.96
C GLU A 49 1.35 2.14 4.76
N ILE A 50 0.55 2.37 3.71
CA ILE A 50 0.98 3.21 2.58
C ILE A 50 1.24 4.65 3.01
N HIS A 51 0.40 5.23 3.88
CA HIS A 51 0.64 6.56 4.41
C HIS A 51 1.97 6.64 5.16
N GLU A 52 2.29 5.65 6.00
CA GLU A 52 3.58 5.54 6.67
C GLU A 52 4.74 5.37 5.67
N MET A 53 4.57 4.56 4.62
CA MET A 53 5.58 4.41 3.58
C MET A 53 5.87 5.73 2.84
N ILE A 54 4.84 6.51 2.51
CA ILE A 54 4.98 7.84 1.90
C ILE A 54 5.74 8.78 2.85
N ARG A 55 5.32 8.88 4.12
CA ARG A 55 5.99 9.70 5.15
C ARG A 55 7.45 9.30 5.33
N GLY A 56 7.72 7.99 5.38
CA GLY A 56 9.04 7.40 5.50
C GLY A 56 9.94 7.74 4.32
N ARG A 57 9.41 7.63 3.08
CA ARG A 57 10.14 7.92 1.85
C ARG A 57 10.53 9.39 1.73
N GLU A 58 9.61 10.31 2.06
CA GLU A 58 9.88 11.74 2.09
C GLU A 58 10.94 12.10 3.13
N ARG A 59 10.83 11.51 4.34
CA ARG A 59 11.81 11.71 5.40
C ARG A 59 13.19 11.22 5.00
N LEU A 60 13.30 10.06 4.36
CA LEU A 60 14.57 9.53 3.86
C LEU A 60 15.18 10.46 2.80
N SER A 61 14.36 10.94 1.86
CA SER A 61 14.80 11.87 0.82
C SER A 61 15.36 13.17 1.39
N ARG A 62 14.69 13.74 2.40
CA ARG A 62 15.18 14.92 3.13
C ARG A 62 16.54 14.67 3.78
N LYS A 63 16.71 13.54 4.46
CA LYS A 63 17.99 13.17 5.09
C LYS A 63 19.12 13.06 4.07
N ILE A 64 18.90 12.38 2.94
CA ILE A 64 19.91 12.26 1.89
C ILE A 64 20.31 13.66 1.36
N HIS A 65 19.33 14.56 1.23
CA HIS A 65 19.60 15.92 0.80
C HIS A 65 20.43 16.69 1.83
N GLU A 66 20.06 16.62 3.11
CA GLU A 66 20.78 17.25 4.23
C GLU A 66 22.23 16.76 4.33
N GLU A 67 22.46 15.44 4.30
CA GLU A 67 23.80 14.84 4.29
C GLU A 67 24.63 15.33 3.09
N GLY A 68 24.02 15.42 1.90
CA GLY A 68 24.69 15.98 0.72
C GLY A 68 25.11 17.45 0.90
N GLU A 69 24.30 18.28 1.57
CA GLU A 69 24.67 19.67 1.87
C GLU A 69 25.79 19.77 2.91
N ILE A 70 25.77 18.89 3.92
CA ILE A 70 26.84 18.79 4.93
C ILE A 70 28.16 18.48 4.24
N ILE A 71 28.22 17.44 3.40
CA ILE A 71 29.44 17.05 2.69
C ILE A 71 29.93 18.18 1.76
N LYS A 72 29.03 18.85 1.02
CA LYS A 72 29.42 19.99 0.17
C LYS A 72 29.97 21.17 0.97
N THR A 73 29.47 21.37 2.19
CA THR A 73 29.94 22.40 3.12
C THR A 73 31.31 22.04 3.69
N GLU A 74 31.52 20.79 4.09
CA GLU A 74 32.81 20.26 4.56
C GLU A 74 33.88 20.37 3.47
N ILE A 75 33.58 19.98 2.23
CA ILE A 75 34.49 20.16 1.08
C ILE A 75 34.86 21.64 0.90
N LYS A 76 33.88 22.55 1.02
CA LYS A 76 34.13 23.99 0.92
C LYS A 76 35.04 24.47 2.05
N GLY A 77 34.79 24.00 3.29
CA GLY A 77 35.62 24.29 4.45
C GLY A 77 37.07 23.82 4.25
N TYR A 78 37.26 22.58 3.82
CA TYR A 78 38.57 22.02 3.51
C TYR A 78 39.30 22.82 2.43
N LEU A 79 38.63 23.15 1.32
CA LEU A 79 39.24 23.94 0.25
C LEU A 79 39.68 25.33 0.73
N THR A 80 38.90 25.96 1.59
CA THR A 80 39.20 27.29 2.14
C THR A 80 40.37 27.25 3.13
N GLU A 81 40.39 26.26 4.02
CA GLU A 81 41.47 26.06 4.98
C GLU A 81 42.77 25.68 4.27
N ASN A 82 42.70 24.80 3.28
CA ASN A 82 43.85 24.40 2.47
C ASN A 82 44.39 25.60 1.68
N GLU A 83 43.54 26.47 1.12
CA GLU A 83 43.96 27.74 0.51
C GLU A 83 44.69 28.68 1.47
N ARG A 84 44.28 28.71 2.73
CA ARG A 84 44.95 29.50 3.78
C ARG A 84 46.34 28.96 4.11
N LEU A 85 46.52 27.63 4.11
CA LEU A 85 47.76 26.95 4.49
C LEU A 85 48.75 26.81 3.31
N GLN A 86 48.27 26.76 2.07
CA GLN A 86 49.04 26.58 0.83
C GLN A 86 49.80 27.81 0.35
N ILE A 87 49.89 28.89 1.14
CA ILE A 87 50.76 30.02 0.83
C ILE A 87 52.26 29.60 0.77
N ALA A 88 52.62 28.38 1.21
CA ALA A 88 54.02 27.96 1.35
C ALA A 88 54.58 26.93 0.34
N LEU A 89 53.92 25.83 -0.07
CA LEU A 89 54.57 24.79 -0.90
C LEU A 89 53.57 23.93 -1.73
N SER A 90 53.84 23.81 -3.04
CA SER A 90 53.33 22.80 -4.01
C SER A 90 51.90 22.99 -4.57
N ASP A 91 51.76 22.94 -5.89
CA ASP A 91 50.52 23.15 -6.66
C ASP A 91 49.40 22.11 -6.35
N PRO A 92 48.34 22.47 -5.60
CA PRO A 92 47.26 21.55 -5.19
C PRO A 92 46.11 21.49 -6.22
N SER A 93 46.31 22.01 -7.44
CA SER A 93 45.24 22.20 -8.45
C SER A 93 44.45 20.92 -8.77
N ARG A 94 45.11 19.75 -8.78
CA ARG A 94 44.46 18.46 -9.04
C ARG A 94 43.46 18.07 -7.95
N GLU A 95 43.89 18.06 -6.69
CA GLU A 95 43.01 17.71 -5.57
C GLU A 95 41.83 18.68 -5.43
N LYS A 96 42.07 19.98 -5.71
CA LYS A 96 41.00 20.98 -5.75
C LYS A 96 39.97 20.68 -6.83
N ASN A 97 40.41 20.28 -8.02
CA ASN A 97 39.51 19.91 -9.11
C ASN A 97 38.74 18.63 -8.79
N ASP A 98 39.39 17.63 -8.19
CA ASP A 98 38.73 16.39 -7.77
C ASP A 98 37.64 16.66 -6.74
N LEU A 99 37.91 17.50 -5.74
CA LEU A 99 36.92 17.91 -4.73
C LEU A 99 35.76 18.73 -5.33
N ARG A 100 36.04 19.59 -6.30
CA ARG A 100 34.98 20.30 -7.05
C ARG A 100 34.12 19.33 -7.87
N HIS A 101 34.73 18.33 -8.49
CA HIS A 101 34.01 17.29 -9.22
C HIS A 101 33.12 16.47 -8.28
N LYS A 102 33.61 16.08 -7.10
CA LYS A 102 32.80 15.40 -6.07
C LYS A 102 31.59 16.21 -5.61
N LYS A 103 31.70 17.54 -5.52
CA LYS A 103 30.52 18.39 -5.25
C LYS A 103 29.45 18.33 -6.35
N ILE A 104 29.88 18.20 -7.61
CA ILE A 104 28.96 18.03 -8.74
C ILE A 104 28.30 16.65 -8.65
N GLU A 105 29.07 15.58 -8.46
CA GLU A 105 28.53 14.23 -8.29
C GLU A 105 27.50 14.16 -7.14
N ILE A 106 27.79 14.79 -5.99
CA ILE A 106 26.82 14.86 -4.87
C ILE A 106 25.53 15.56 -5.30
N SER A 107 25.64 16.65 -6.08
CA SER A 107 24.46 17.38 -6.55
C SER A 107 23.63 16.55 -7.55
N GLU A 108 24.31 15.77 -8.41
CA GLU A 108 23.67 14.80 -9.30
C GLU A 108 22.95 13.69 -8.52
N LEU A 109 23.59 13.15 -7.48
CA LEU A 109 22.98 12.15 -6.60
C LEU A 109 21.76 12.70 -5.87
N GLN A 110 21.83 13.93 -5.35
CA GLN A 110 20.68 14.62 -4.72
C GLN A 110 19.53 14.83 -5.72
N MET A 111 19.82 15.16 -6.98
CA MET A 111 18.80 15.31 -8.03
C MET A 111 18.16 13.95 -8.39
N ASN A 112 18.99 12.92 -8.56
CA ASN A 112 18.52 11.57 -8.84
C ASN A 112 17.61 11.05 -7.71
N GLU A 113 17.99 11.30 -6.46
CA GLU A 113 17.19 10.97 -5.30
C GLU A 113 15.85 11.73 -5.28
N LYS A 114 15.84 13.02 -5.62
CA LYS A 114 14.59 13.80 -5.74
C LYS A 114 13.65 13.21 -6.79
N ILE A 115 14.18 12.84 -7.96
CA ILE A 115 13.41 12.21 -9.04
C ILE A 115 12.92 10.82 -8.61
N GLY A 116 13.78 10.03 -7.96
CA GLY A 116 13.43 8.71 -7.43
C GLY A 116 12.29 8.79 -6.41
N CYS A 117 12.43 9.67 -5.43
CA CYS A 117 11.42 9.95 -4.41
C CYS A 117 10.07 10.33 -5.04
N TRP A 118 10.06 11.19 -6.06
CA TRP A 118 8.83 11.54 -6.77
C TRP A 118 8.18 10.36 -7.48
N LYS A 119 8.97 9.51 -8.13
CA LYS A 119 8.46 8.29 -8.78
C LYS A 119 7.87 7.33 -7.76
N ASP A 120 8.57 7.09 -6.67
CA ASP A 120 8.13 6.18 -5.60
C ASP A 120 6.83 6.68 -4.97
N ILE A 121 6.76 7.97 -4.62
CA ILE A 121 5.55 8.58 -4.07
C ILE A 121 4.39 8.53 -5.08
N ALA A 122 4.66 8.73 -6.37
CA ALA A 122 3.61 8.64 -7.38
C ALA A 122 3.03 7.23 -7.49
N LEU A 123 3.86 6.19 -7.37
CA LEU A 123 3.43 4.80 -7.32
C LEU A 123 2.63 4.49 -6.05
N LEU A 124 3.13 4.89 -4.89
CA LEU A 124 2.43 4.71 -3.61
C LEU A 124 1.08 5.42 -3.60
N LYS A 125 1.01 6.64 -4.13
CA LYS A 125 -0.27 7.37 -4.26
C LYS A 125 -1.23 6.72 -5.26
N LYS A 126 -0.71 6.01 -6.27
CA LYS A 126 -1.55 5.25 -7.19
C LYS A 126 -2.18 4.06 -6.46
N GLU A 127 -1.37 3.28 -5.75
CA GLU A 127 -1.82 2.14 -4.95
C GLU A 127 -2.81 2.57 -3.86
N LEU A 128 -2.53 3.69 -3.17
CA LEU A 128 -3.43 4.28 -2.19
C LEU A 128 -4.84 4.53 -2.77
N ARG A 129 -4.93 5.15 -3.95
CA ARG A 129 -6.22 5.42 -4.60
C ARG A 129 -6.95 4.14 -5.03
N GLU A 130 -6.22 3.05 -5.27
CA GLU A 130 -6.82 1.76 -5.59
C GLU A 130 -7.43 1.14 -4.33
N TYR A 131 -6.70 1.14 -3.20
CA TYR A 131 -7.24 0.64 -1.93
C TYR A 131 -8.35 1.51 -1.36
N GLU A 132 -8.27 2.84 -1.46
CA GLU A 132 -9.35 3.75 -1.02
C GLU A 132 -10.65 3.48 -1.80
N ARG A 133 -10.54 3.22 -3.11
CA ARG A 133 -11.70 2.87 -3.94
C ARG A 133 -12.27 1.52 -3.54
N GLU A 134 -11.42 0.51 -3.37
CA GLU A 134 -11.87 -0.80 -2.93
C GLU A 134 -12.55 -0.71 -1.56
N LEU A 135 -11.96 0.02 -0.61
CA LEU A 135 -12.54 0.23 0.71
C LEU A 135 -13.94 0.84 0.61
N LEU A 136 -14.11 1.90 -0.19
CA LEU A 136 -15.41 2.55 -0.40
C LEU A 136 -16.44 1.58 -0.99
N GLU A 137 -16.08 0.82 -2.02
CA GLU A 137 -16.97 -0.19 -2.62
C GLU A 137 -17.37 -1.29 -1.62
N LYS A 138 -16.47 -1.70 -0.72
CA LYS A 138 -16.73 -2.72 0.31
C LYS A 138 -17.62 -2.17 1.43
N GLU A 139 -17.37 -0.95 1.89
CA GLU A 139 -18.17 -0.28 2.91
C GLU A 139 -19.59 0.00 2.41
N GLU A 140 -19.76 0.46 1.16
CA GLU A 140 -21.07 0.65 0.53
C GLU A 140 -21.83 -0.67 0.41
N ARG A 141 -21.14 -1.75 0.00
CA ARG A 141 -21.75 -3.08 -0.11
C ARG A 141 -22.19 -3.61 1.25
N LEU A 142 -21.36 -3.48 2.28
CA LEU A 142 -21.71 -3.89 3.64
C LEU A 142 -22.93 -3.11 4.14
N LYS A 143 -22.96 -1.79 3.91
CA LYS A 143 -24.10 -0.94 4.27
C LYS A 143 -25.39 -1.36 3.56
N MET A 144 -25.32 -1.73 2.28
CA MET A 144 -26.48 -2.25 1.55
C MET A 144 -26.97 -3.58 2.13
N PHE A 145 -26.06 -4.50 2.46
CA PHE A 145 -26.44 -5.78 3.07
C PHE A 145 -27.10 -5.59 4.43
N ASN A 146 -26.53 -4.73 5.29
CA ASN A 146 -27.11 -4.44 6.60
C ASN A 146 -28.52 -3.86 6.46
N LYS A 147 -28.73 -2.96 5.49
CA LYS A 147 -30.07 -2.42 5.21
C LYS A 147 -31.08 -3.48 4.78
N ILE A 148 -30.67 -4.44 3.95
CA ILE A 148 -31.56 -5.55 3.52
C ILE A 148 -31.90 -6.45 4.71
N LEU A 149 -30.90 -6.78 5.54
CA LEU A 149 -31.09 -7.63 6.73
C LEU A 149 -31.97 -6.95 7.79
N GLU A 150 -31.85 -5.63 7.96
CA GLU A 150 -32.70 -4.84 8.87
C GLU A 150 -34.12 -4.60 8.34
N GLU A 151 -34.35 -4.72 7.03
CA GLU A 151 -35.69 -4.59 6.41
C GLU A 151 -36.48 -5.91 6.41
N GLU A 152 -35.85 -7.06 6.69
CA GLU A 152 -36.49 -8.39 6.74
C GLU A 152 -36.95 -8.82 8.16
N ASP A 153 -36.63 -8.05 9.20
CA ASP A 153 -37.11 -8.19 10.59
C ASP A 153 -38.27 -7.22 10.92
#